data_AF-A0A3N5PQY9-F1
#
_entry.id   AF-A0A3N5PQY9-F1
#
_cell.length_a   1.000
_cell.length_b   1.000
_cell.length_c   1.000
_cell.angle_alpha   90.00
_cell.angle_beta   90.00
_cell.angle_gamma   90.00
#
_symmetry.space_group_name_H-M   'P 1'
#
loop_
_entity.id
_entity.type
_entity.pdbx_description
1 polymer ?
#
loop_
_entity_poly.entity_id
_entity_poly.type
_entity_poly.pdbx_seq_one_letter_code
_entity_poly.pdbx_strand_id
1 'polypeptide(L)'
;MKNLIILLCLLFTISNAQKKIDEKIVFPGVVHKTIINSTDTLMINVLKVNLSQGRYYLSSVKAKNLLNERETTSDISKALSDSGYQVIAALNADFFEQDGEVINNMISEGKFVKAVKFTDSPFNTFVNSQLAITYDNKLLLEQFVFSGNVFFPDGTIEEIRRINSKADSNSITIYNSFQGNYTPVVPEKWAVSEVLLIPAGQSADTTFFTIGDSIKQAGHTQIPNDGFIISANNKYA
;
A
#
# COMPACT_ATOMS: atom_id res chain seq x y z
N MET A 1 26.46 -48.41 62.33
CA MET A 1 25.25 -48.18 61.52
C MET A 1 25.12 -46.66 61.33
N LYS A 2 25.96 -46.04 60.50
CA LYS A 2 25.74 -45.64 59.09
C LYS A 2 24.46 -44.82 58.84
N ASN A 3 24.64 -43.52 59.09
CA ASN A 3 24.19 -42.33 58.36
C ASN A 3 22.73 -42.26 57.90
N LEU A 4 21.99 -41.42 58.61
CA LEU A 4 20.71 -40.84 58.22
C LEU A 4 20.88 -40.00 56.95
N ILE A 5 20.26 -40.43 55.85
CA ILE A 5 20.20 -39.70 54.58
C ILE A 5 19.19 -38.55 54.76
N ILE A 6 19.68 -37.31 54.79
CA ILE A 6 18.84 -36.12 54.75
C ILE A 6 18.36 -35.95 53.30
N LEU A 7 17.05 -36.08 53.12
CA LEU A 7 16.35 -35.85 51.86
C LEU A 7 16.48 -34.38 51.49
N LEU A 8 17.25 -34.11 50.43
CA LEU A 8 17.43 -32.78 49.86
C LEU A 8 16.11 -32.36 49.19
N CYS A 9 15.34 -31.49 49.84
CA CYS A 9 14.22 -30.79 49.19
C CYS A 9 14.79 -29.93 48.06
N LEU A 10 14.70 -30.44 46.83
CA LEU A 10 14.81 -29.65 45.61
C LEU A 10 13.69 -28.62 45.63
N LEU A 11 14.01 -27.42 46.14
CA LEU A 11 13.22 -26.23 45.89
C LEU A 11 13.14 -26.07 44.38
N PHE A 12 11.96 -26.37 43.84
CA PHE A 12 11.58 -26.02 42.48
C PHE A 12 11.88 -24.54 42.29
N THR A 13 12.91 -24.21 41.51
CA THR A 13 12.94 -22.91 40.83
C THR A 13 11.79 -22.97 39.84
N ILE A 14 10.62 -22.53 40.29
CA ILE A 14 9.58 -22.05 39.38
C ILE A 14 10.21 -20.82 38.74
N SER A 15 10.94 -21.03 37.66
CA SER A 15 11.31 -19.94 36.76
C SER A 15 9.99 -19.36 36.30
N ASN A 16 9.54 -18.28 36.94
CA ASN A 16 8.43 -17.48 36.44
C ASN A 16 8.81 -17.12 35.02
N ALA A 17 8.13 -17.73 34.04
CA ALA A 17 8.39 -17.44 32.65
C ALA A 17 8.16 -15.94 32.48
N GLN A 18 9.23 -15.21 32.20
CA GLN A 18 9.17 -13.78 31.92
C GLN A 18 8.27 -13.48 30.71
N LYS A 19 7.84 -14.52 29.97
CA LYS A 19 6.97 -14.46 28.82
C LYS A 19 5.90 -15.53 28.92
N LYS A 20 4.63 -15.15 28.74
CA LYS A 20 3.53 -16.08 28.48
C LYS A 20 3.31 -16.15 26.97
N ILE A 21 3.22 -17.36 26.44
CA ILE A 21 2.95 -17.62 25.02
C ILE A 21 1.64 -18.39 24.92
N ASP A 22 0.73 -17.89 24.07
CA ASP A 22 -0.51 -18.56 23.68
C ASP A 22 -0.51 -18.77 22.16
N GLU A 23 -0.91 -19.95 21.69
CA GLU A 23 -0.97 -20.29 20.26
C GLU A 23 -2.28 -20.98 19.94
N LYS A 24 -2.95 -20.52 18.88
CA LYS A 24 -4.21 -21.11 18.40
C LYS A 24 -4.25 -21.16 16.87
N ILE A 25 -4.85 -22.22 16.35
CA ILE A 25 -5.19 -22.31 14.93
C ILE A 25 -6.46 -21.47 14.74
N VAL A 26 -6.39 -20.41 13.93
CA VAL A 26 -7.54 -19.53 13.63
C VAL A 26 -8.22 -19.88 12.32
N PHE A 27 -7.49 -20.55 11.42
CA PHE A 27 -7.98 -21.08 10.16
C PHE A 27 -7.08 -22.26 9.74
N PRO A 28 -7.51 -23.22 8.90
CA PRO A 28 -6.69 -24.40 8.59
C PRO A 28 -5.27 -24.09 8.06
N GLY A 29 -4.23 -24.28 8.88
CA GLY A 29 -2.85 -23.94 8.51
C GLY A 29 -2.47 -22.46 8.74
N VAL A 30 -3.32 -21.70 9.41
CA VAL A 30 -3.06 -20.33 9.89
C VAL A 30 -3.05 -20.32 11.41
N VAL A 31 -1.92 -19.91 11.99
CA VAL A 31 -1.69 -19.91 13.43
C VAL A 31 -1.57 -18.50 13.94
N HIS A 32 -2.34 -18.15 14.97
CA HIS A 32 -2.17 -16.92 15.73
C HIS A 32 -1.42 -17.23 17.02
N LYS A 33 -0.38 -16.45 17.30
CA LYS A 33 0.46 -16.53 18.49
C LYS A 33 0.43 -15.19 19.22
N THR A 34 0.13 -15.23 20.50
CA THR A 34 0.24 -14.06 21.39
C THR A 34 1.42 -14.26 22.33
N ILE A 35 2.33 -13.29 22.36
CA ILE A 35 3.48 -13.25 23.25
C ILE A 35 3.26 -12.09 24.22
N ILE A 36 3.07 -12.40 25.49
CA ILE A 36 2.81 -11.44 26.55
C ILE A 36 4.07 -11.37 27.41
N ASN A 37 4.64 -10.19 27.54
CA ASN A 37 5.70 -9.98 28.51
C ASN A 37 5.09 -9.96 29.92
N SER A 38 5.55 -10.83 30.80
CA SER A 38 4.99 -10.95 32.16
C SER A 38 5.46 -9.81 33.08
N THR A 39 6.44 -9.01 32.66
CA THR A 39 7.05 -7.94 33.46
C THR A 39 6.62 -6.53 33.06
N ASP A 40 5.93 -6.35 31.94
CA ASP A 40 5.39 -5.07 31.48
C ASP A 40 4.07 -5.27 30.71
N THR A 41 3.59 -4.23 30.00
CA THR A 41 2.33 -4.26 29.25
C THR A 41 2.48 -4.67 27.78
N LEU A 42 3.68 -5.05 27.34
CA LEU A 42 3.94 -5.41 25.95
C LEU A 42 3.25 -6.72 25.58
N MET A 43 2.39 -6.63 24.57
CA MET A 43 1.76 -7.77 23.91
C MET A 43 2.10 -7.75 22.43
N ILE A 44 2.63 -8.86 21.93
CA ILE A 44 2.95 -9.05 20.50
C ILE A 44 1.98 -10.09 19.94
N ASN A 45 1.30 -9.74 18.86
CA ASN A 45 0.45 -10.63 18.09
C ASN A 45 1.17 -11.02 16.80
N VAL A 46 1.30 -12.33 16.56
CA VAL A 46 1.95 -12.89 15.39
C VAL A 46 0.97 -13.79 14.66
N LEU A 47 0.78 -13.56 13.37
CA LEU A 47 0.02 -14.46 12.51
C LEU A 47 1.00 -15.18 11.58
N LYS A 48 0.96 -16.51 11.58
CA LYS A 48 1.77 -17.36 10.71
C LYS A 48 0.87 -17.93 9.61
N VAL A 49 1.20 -17.61 8.37
CA VAL A 49 0.53 -18.10 7.15
C VAL A 49 1.59 -18.62 6.20
N ASN A 50 1.37 -19.79 5.59
CA ASN A 50 2.23 -20.29 4.52
C ASN A 50 1.65 -19.92 3.15
N LEU A 51 2.24 -18.94 2.48
CA LEU A 51 1.82 -18.48 1.15
C LEU A 51 2.32 -19.38 0.00
N SER A 52 3.39 -20.15 0.21
CA SER A 52 4.05 -20.95 -0.85
C SER A 52 3.17 -22.05 -1.45
N GLN A 53 2.09 -22.45 -0.76
CA GLN A 53 1.18 -23.50 -1.22
C GLN A 53 0.03 -22.98 -2.09
N GLY A 54 -0.04 -21.66 -2.34
CA GLY A 54 -1.08 -21.04 -3.18
C GLY A 54 -2.50 -21.10 -2.60
N ARG A 55 -2.66 -21.63 -1.38
CA ARG A 55 -3.95 -21.72 -0.68
C ARG A 55 -4.46 -20.36 -0.18
N TYR A 56 -3.52 -19.46 0.09
CA TYR A 56 -3.78 -18.14 0.63
C TYR A 56 -3.06 -17.11 -0.24
N TYR A 57 -3.67 -15.95 -0.40
CA TYR A 57 -3.03 -14.79 -0.98
C TYR A 57 -3.09 -13.63 0.02
N LEU A 58 -2.15 -12.71 -0.10
CA LEU A 58 -2.14 -11.47 0.65
C LEU A 58 -2.46 -10.33 -0.33
N SER A 59 -3.38 -9.46 0.05
CA SER A 59 -3.71 -8.26 -0.72
C SER A 59 -3.46 -7.01 0.11
N SER A 60 -2.89 -5.99 -0.53
CA SER A 60 -3.03 -4.61 -0.11
C SER A 60 -4.43 -4.12 -0.48
N VAL A 61 -4.97 -3.21 0.33
CA VAL A 61 -6.28 -2.57 0.11
C VAL A 61 -6.20 -1.13 0.60
N LYS A 62 -6.90 -0.22 -0.08
CA LYS A 62 -6.98 1.19 0.30
C LYS A 62 -8.37 1.52 0.81
N ALA A 63 -8.44 2.29 1.91
CA ALA A 63 -9.70 2.79 2.44
C ALA A 63 -10.56 3.41 1.33
N LYS A 64 -11.79 2.92 1.19
CA LYS A 64 -12.80 3.27 0.17
C LYS A 64 -12.30 3.26 -1.29
N ASN A 65 -11.16 2.62 -1.57
CA ASN A 65 -10.43 2.74 -2.83
C ASN A 65 -10.12 4.19 -3.23
N LEU A 66 -9.84 5.05 -2.23
CA LEU A 66 -9.56 6.48 -2.43
C LEU A 66 -8.28 6.89 -1.73
N LEU A 67 -7.52 7.80 -2.34
CA LEU A 67 -6.19 8.22 -1.90
C LEU A 67 -6.26 8.92 -0.54
N ASN A 68 -7.17 9.87 -0.36
CA ASN A 68 -7.32 10.70 0.83
C ASN A 68 -8.49 10.23 1.71
N GLU A 69 -8.48 8.95 2.08
CA GLU A 69 -9.49 8.34 2.95
C GLU A 69 -8.86 7.44 4.01
N ARG A 70 -9.55 7.31 5.14
CA ARG A 70 -9.14 6.51 6.29
C ARG A 70 -10.30 5.65 6.78
N GLU A 71 -9.98 4.40 7.08
CA GLU A 71 -10.90 3.45 7.68
C GLU A 71 -10.13 2.58 8.68
N THR A 72 -10.83 2.03 9.67
CA THR A 72 -10.19 1.06 10.57
C THR A 72 -9.97 -0.26 9.83
N THR A 73 -8.94 -1.01 10.23
CA THR A 73 -8.68 -2.36 9.69
C THR A 73 -9.90 -3.28 9.85
N SER A 74 -10.66 -3.12 10.93
CA SER A 74 -11.91 -3.86 11.17
C SER A 74 -13.01 -3.49 10.18
N ASP A 75 -13.18 -2.21 9.84
CA ASP A 75 -14.21 -1.77 8.90
C ASP A 75 -13.91 -2.25 7.49
N ILE A 76 -12.64 -2.13 7.04
CA ILE A 76 -12.21 -2.64 5.74
C ILE A 76 -12.40 -4.17 5.67
N SER A 77 -11.97 -4.90 6.71
CA SER A 77 -12.14 -6.35 6.80
C SER A 77 -13.62 -6.76 6.72
N LYS A 78 -14.49 -6.01 7.42
CA LYS A 78 -15.94 -6.22 7.37
C LYS A 78 -16.50 -5.94 5.97
N ALA A 79 -16.17 -4.81 5.36
CA ALA A 79 -16.65 -4.44 4.03
C ALA A 79 -16.23 -5.46 2.96
N LEU A 80 -14.99 -5.97 3.02
CA LEU A 80 -14.51 -7.04 2.14
C LEU A 80 -15.29 -8.34 2.37
N SER A 81 -15.53 -8.70 3.63
CA SER A 81 -16.31 -9.89 3.98
C SER A 81 -17.76 -9.79 3.49
N ASP A 82 -18.38 -8.63 3.69
CA ASP A 82 -19.74 -8.33 3.19
C ASP A 82 -19.78 -8.33 1.65
N SER A 83 -18.66 -8.05 0.98
CA SER A 83 -18.50 -8.12 -0.48
C SER A 83 -18.15 -9.53 -1.00
N GLY A 84 -18.10 -10.54 -0.14
CA GLY A 84 -17.91 -11.95 -0.52
C GLY A 84 -16.48 -12.49 -0.37
N TYR A 85 -15.52 -11.68 0.10
CA TYR A 85 -14.17 -12.18 0.39
C TYR A 85 -14.15 -12.98 1.71
N GLN A 86 -13.40 -14.07 1.75
CA GLN A 86 -13.09 -14.74 3.02
C GLN A 86 -11.87 -14.11 3.68
N VAL A 87 -12.08 -13.06 4.47
CA VAL A 87 -10.99 -12.39 5.20
C VAL A 87 -10.58 -13.23 6.41
N ILE A 88 -9.38 -13.82 6.37
CA ILE A 88 -8.84 -14.65 7.47
C ILE A 88 -8.23 -13.77 8.57
N ALA A 89 -7.53 -12.72 8.17
CA ALA A 89 -6.91 -11.73 9.05
C ALA A 89 -6.57 -10.47 8.27
N ALA A 90 -6.42 -9.35 8.99
CA ALA A 90 -6.00 -8.08 8.44
C ALA A 90 -5.13 -7.33 9.46
N LEU A 91 -4.19 -6.52 8.97
CA LEU A 91 -3.37 -5.61 9.78
C LEU A 91 -3.33 -4.24 9.10
N ASN A 92 -3.09 -3.17 9.86
CA ASN A 92 -2.68 -1.90 9.26
C ASN A 92 -1.29 -2.06 8.63
N ALA A 93 -1.02 -1.33 7.56
CA ALA A 93 0.19 -1.49 6.76
C ALA A 93 1.06 -0.22 6.78
N ASP A 94 1.07 0.52 5.68
CA ASP A 94 2.00 1.62 5.42
C ASP A 94 1.71 2.89 6.24
N PHE A 95 2.68 3.80 6.26
CA PHE A 95 2.51 5.16 6.76
C PHE A 95 1.62 5.98 5.83
N PHE A 96 0.80 6.84 6.43
CA PHE A 96 -0.10 7.73 5.73
C PHE A 96 -0.22 9.07 6.47
N GLU A 97 -0.54 10.12 5.72
CA GLU A 97 -0.78 11.47 6.21
C GLU A 97 -2.10 11.57 6.99
N GLN A 98 -2.33 12.68 7.69
CA GLN A 98 -3.55 12.85 8.48
C GLN A 98 -4.85 12.65 7.66
N ASP A 99 -4.82 13.01 6.38
CA ASP A 99 -5.90 12.87 5.40
C ASP A 99 -6.02 11.45 4.80
N GLY A 100 -5.13 10.52 5.15
CA GLY A 100 -5.15 9.13 4.67
C GLY A 100 -4.32 8.85 3.43
N GLU A 101 -3.66 9.86 2.84
CA GLU A 101 -2.76 9.66 1.71
C GLU A 101 -1.51 8.88 2.13
N VAL A 102 -1.25 7.76 1.46
CA VAL A 102 -0.03 6.97 1.70
C VAL A 102 1.21 7.77 1.27
N ILE A 103 2.31 7.64 2.02
CA ILE A 103 3.53 8.42 1.75
C ILE A 103 4.51 7.74 0.78
N ASN A 104 4.34 6.43 0.56
CA ASN A 104 5.16 5.62 -0.34
C ASN A 104 4.36 5.16 -1.57
N ASN A 105 5.00 4.33 -2.39
CA ASN A 105 4.35 3.63 -3.49
C ASN A 105 3.39 2.58 -2.95
N MET A 106 2.22 2.48 -3.58
CA MET A 106 1.23 1.48 -3.25
C MET A 106 0.62 0.94 -4.53
N ILE A 107 0.63 -0.38 -4.66
CA ILE A 107 -0.10 -1.13 -5.67
C ILE A 107 -1.16 -1.94 -4.95
N SER A 108 -2.37 -1.99 -5.51
CA SER A 108 -3.49 -2.81 -5.05
C SER A 108 -4.07 -3.54 -6.26
N GLU A 109 -4.16 -4.87 -6.19
CA GLU A 109 -4.66 -5.72 -7.29
C GLU A 109 -4.03 -5.39 -8.66
N GLY A 110 -2.71 -5.17 -8.67
CA GLY A 110 -1.96 -4.84 -9.88
C GLY A 110 -2.14 -3.41 -10.41
N LYS A 111 -2.92 -2.56 -9.73
CA LYS A 111 -3.12 -1.16 -10.08
C LYS A 111 -2.34 -0.24 -9.15
N PHE A 112 -1.73 0.81 -9.69
CA PHE A 112 -1.14 1.87 -8.87
C PHE A 112 -2.23 2.62 -8.11
N VAL A 113 -2.19 2.55 -6.78
CA VAL A 113 -2.92 3.44 -5.88
C VAL A 113 -2.18 4.76 -5.78
N LYS A 114 -0.85 4.69 -5.65
CA LYS A 114 0.06 5.84 -5.64
C LYS A 114 1.44 5.43 -6.15
N ALA A 115 2.10 6.33 -6.89
CA ALA A 115 3.49 6.17 -7.28
C ALA A 115 4.25 7.51 -7.18
N VAL A 116 5.42 7.49 -6.55
CA VAL A 116 6.37 8.59 -6.34
C VAL A 116 7.81 8.04 -6.36
N LYS A 117 8.77 8.88 -6.74
CA LYS A 117 10.17 8.46 -6.85
C LYS A 117 10.85 8.20 -5.51
N PHE A 118 10.56 9.00 -4.49
CA PHE A 118 11.18 8.89 -3.17
C PHE A 118 10.14 8.66 -2.07
N THR A 119 9.53 9.73 -1.60
CA THR A 119 8.39 9.74 -0.69
C THR A 119 7.80 11.15 -0.73
N ASP A 120 6.53 11.31 -0.38
CA ASP A 120 5.92 12.63 -0.18
C ASP A 120 6.04 13.13 1.27
N SER A 121 6.75 12.38 2.13
CA SER A 121 7.01 12.81 3.50
C SER A 121 7.94 14.02 3.53
N PRO A 122 7.58 15.12 4.23
CA PRO A 122 8.49 16.25 4.43
C PRO A 122 9.63 15.92 5.41
N PHE A 123 9.56 14.77 6.08
CA PHE A 123 10.51 14.35 7.11
C PHE A 123 11.58 13.39 6.60
N ASN A 124 11.50 12.97 5.33
CA ASN A 124 12.44 12.04 4.76
C ASN A 124 12.63 12.26 3.25
N THR A 125 13.88 12.21 2.77
CA THR A 125 14.24 12.36 1.35
C THR A 125 14.52 11.03 0.64
N PHE A 126 14.46 9.89 1.35
CA PHE A 126 14.68 8.56 0.78
C PHE A 126 13.40 7.71 0.76
N VAL A 127 13.42 6.65 -0.07
CA VAL A 127 12.34 5.68 -0.21
C VAL A 127 12.31 4.78 1.02
N ASN A 128 11.16 4.64 1.67
CA ASN A 128 11.02 3.67 2.75
C ASN A 128 10.96 2.23 2.18
N SER A 129 11.40 1.26 2.98
CA SER A 129 11.22 -0.15 2.65
C SER A 129 9.74 -0.47 2.50
N GLN A 130 9.38 -1.22 1.47
CA GLN A 130 8.02 -1.65 1.18
C GLN A 130 8.00 -3.18 1.07
N LEU A 131 6.83 -3.74 1.37
CA LEU A 131 6.54 -5.16 1.22
C LEU A 131 5.92 -5.41 -0.16
N ALA A 132 6.48 -6.35 -0.91
CA ALA A 132 5.89 -6.82 -2.16
C ALA A 132 5.80 -8.35 -2.19
N ILE A 133 4.85 -8.86 -2.98
CA ILE A 133 4.75 -10.28 -3.29
C ILE A 133 4.82 -10.43 -4.79
N THR A 134 5.75 -11.25 -5.25
CA THR A 134 5.91 -11.59 -6.67
C THR A 134 4.81 -12.55 -7.13
N TYR A 135 4.63 -12.67 -8.44
CA TYR A 135 3.64 -13.58 -9.04
C TYR A 135 3.86 -15.06 -8.65
N ASP A 136 5.08 -15.45 -8.25
CA ASP A 136 5.43 -16.79 -7.75
C ASP A 136 5.39 -16.90 -6.22
N ASN A 137 4.65 -16.01 -5.54
CA ASN A 137 4.43 -15.98 -4.08
C ASN A 137 5.71 -15.79 -3.24
N LYS A 138 6.74 -15.14 -3.77
CA LYS A 138 7.92 -14.74 -2.99
C LYS A 138 7.70 -13.37 -2.38
N LEU A 139 8.03 -13.26 -1.10
CA LEU A 139 7.99 -12.02 -0.36
C LEU A 139 9.29 -11.24 -0.57
N LEU A 140 9.17 -9.96 -0.90
CA LEU A 140 10.27 -9.02 -1.01
C LEU A 140 10.07 -7.89 0.01
N LEU A 141 11.14 -7.48 0.68
CA LEU A 141 11.18 -6.29 1.52
C LEU A 141 12.33 -5.42 1.03
N GLU A 142 12.03 -4.44 0.19
CA GLU A 142 13.02 -3.65 -0.55
C GLU A 142 12.58 -2.20 -0.70
N GLN A 143 13.46 -1.35 -1.24
CA GLN A 143 13.11 0.02 -1.64
C GLN A 143 12.67 0.03 -3.11
N PHE A 144 11.37 0.13 -3.36
CA PHE A 144 10.83 0.22 -4.72
C PHE A 144 10.62 1.67 -5.13
N VAL A 145 11.27 2.08 -6.22
CA VAL A 145 11.20 3.42 -6.80
C VAL A 145 10.32 3.40 -8.04
N PHE A 146 9.41 4.37 -8.15
CA PHE A 146 8.70 4.62 -9.41
C PHE A 146 9.60 5.36 -10.40
N SER A 147 9.62 4.89 -11.64
CA SER A 147 10.22 5.58 -12.78
C SER A 147 9.28 5.48 -13.97
N GLY A 148 8.84 6.64 -14.48
CA GLY A 148 7.98 6.73 -15.64
C GLY A 148 8.47 7.84 -16.56
N ASN A 149 8.29 7.66 -17.87
CA ASN A 149 8.67 8.64 -18.88
C ASN A 149 7.59 8.74 -19.95
N VAL A 150 7.39 9.95 -20.48
CA VAL A 150 6.63 10.23 -21.70
C VAL A 150 7.63 10.42 -22.83
N PHE A 151 7.37 9.77 -23.96
CA PHE A 151 8.16 9.92 -25.20
C PHE A 151 7.31 10.67 -26.22
N PHE A 152 7.79 11.82 -26.67
CA PHE A 152 7.09 12.65 -27.64
C PHE A 152 7.52 12.30 -29.08
N PRO A 153 6.67 12.58 -30.10
CA PRO A 153 6.99 12.28 -31.50
C PRO A 153 8.26 12.95 -32.04
N ASP A 154 8.67 14.08 -31.45
CA ASP A 154 9.89 14.81 -31.79
C ASP A 154 11.16 14.21 -31.15
N GLY A 155 11.02 13.14 -30.36
CA GLY A 155 12.09 12.48 -29.64
C GLY A 155 12.36 13.05 -28.24
N THR A 156 11.62 14.07 -27.81
CA THR A 156 11.72 14.61 -26.45
C THR A 156 11.25 13.57 -25.43
N ILE A 157 11.95 13.47 -24.29
CA ILE A 157 11.61 12.56 -23.20
C ILE A 157 11.40 13.39 -21.94
N GLU A 158 10.24 13.23 -21.29
CA GLU A 158 9.95 13.89 -20.02
C GLU A 158 9.53 12.89 -18.94
N GLU A 159 9.90 13.16 -17.69
CA GLU A 159 9.61 12.28 -16.56
C GLU A 159 8.14 12.39 -16.13
N ILE A 160 7.45 11.26 -16.04
CA ILE A 160 6.21 11.14 -15.26
C ILE A 160 6.66 11.02 -13.81
N ARG A 161 6.42 12.06 -13.02
CA ARG A 161 6.94 12.10 -11.65
C ARG A 161 6.07 11.31 -10.68
N ARG A 162 4.77 11.24 -10.97
CA ARG A 162 3.74 10.85 -10.00
C ARG A 162 2.60 10.08 -10.66
N ILE A 163 2.04 9.11 -9.95
CA ILE A 163 0.71 8.57 -10.18
C ILE A 163 -0.11 8.82 -8.92
N ASN A 164 -1.20 9.57 -9.03
CA ASN A 164 -2.05 10.05 -7.92
C ASN A 164 -1.26 10.73 -6.79
N SER A 165 -1.47 12.02 -6.60
CA SER A 165 -1.00 12.75 -5.41
C SER A 165 -1.67 14.11 -5.35
N LYS A 166 -1.36 14.86 -4.29
CA LYS A 166 -1.51 16.32 -4.29
C LYS A 166 -0.87 16.94 -5.53
N ALA A 167 -1.42 18.08 -5.97
CA ALA A 167 -0.92 18.79 -7.15
C ALA A 167 0.54 19.24 -6.96
N ASP A 168 1.37 19.07 -7.98
CA ASP A 168 2.75 19.56 -8.01
C ASP A 168 2.92 20.54 -9.18
N SER A 169 3.45 21.72 -8.85
CA SER A 169 3.58 22.88 -9.74
C SER A 169 4.35 22.59 -11.03
N ASN A 170 5.30 21.67 -11.03
CA ASN A 170 6.15 21.43 -12.19
C ASN A 170 6.34 19.93 -12.39
N SER A 171 5.27 19.26 -12.81
CA SER A 171 5.26 17.82 -13.01
C SER A 171 4.37 17.41 -14.18
N ILE A 172 4.66 16.22 -14.71
CA ILE A 172 3.68 15.39 -15.41
C ILE A 172 3.22 14.33 -14.41
N THR A 173 1.89 14.25 -14.21
CA THR A 173 1.25 13.33 -13.26
C THR A 173 0.13 12.57 -13.97
N ILE A 174 0.00 11.28 -13.66
CA ILE A 174 -1.16 10.47 -14.08
C ILE A 174 -2.12 10.32 -12.91
N TYR A 175 -3.40 10.53 -13.17
CA TYR A 175 -4.48 10.33 -12.21
C TYR A 175 -5.40 9.19 -12.66
N ASN A 176 -5.81 8.34 -11.73
CA ASN A 176 -6.82 7.29 -11.93
C ASN A 176 -7.89 7.36 -10.81
N SER A 177 -8.81 6.40 -10.79
CA SER A 177 -9.93 6.38 -9.84
C SER A 177 -9.52 6.43 -8.36
N PHE A 178 -8.31 5.97 -8.00
CA PHE A 178 -7.83 6.09 -6.62
C PHE A 178 -7.62 7.54 -6.19
N GLN A 179 -7.35 8.48 -7.11
CA GLN A 179 -7.31 9.91 -6.77
C GLN A 179 -8.66 10.44 -6.25
N GLY A 180 -9.76 9.80 -6.66
CA GLY A 180 -11.13 10.26 -6.49
C GLY A 180 -11.78 10.64 -7.81
N ASN A 181 -12.91 11.35 -7.73
CA ASN A 181 -13.73 11.67 -8.89
C ASN A 181 -13.13 12.77 -9.78
N TYR A 182 -12.15 13.52 -9.28
CA TYR A 182 -11.56 14.67 -9.96
C TYR A 182 -10.04 14.73 -9.72
N THR A 183 -9.30 15.29 -10.69
CA THR A 183 -7.92 15.70 -10.44
C THR A 183 -7.88 16.81 -9.38
N PRO A 184 -6.73 17.01 -8.71
CA PRO A 184 -6.60 18.06 -7.71
C PRO A 184 -6.95 19.46 -8.23
N VAL A 185 -7.51 20.29 -7.36
CA VAL A 185 -7.62 21.73 -7.62
C VAL A 185 -6.22 22.34 -7.59
N VAL A 186 -5.93 23.18 -8.58
CA VAL A 186 -4.64 23.86 -8.78
C VAL A 186 -4.80 25.37 -8.64
N PRO A 187 -3.76 26.11 -8.20
CA PRO A 187 -3.79 27.56 -8.19
C PRO A 187 -4.02 28.15 -9.59
N GLU A 188 -4.85 29.20 -9.70
CA GLU A 188 -5.20 29.85 -10.97
C GLU A 188 -3.99 30.34 -11.79
N LYS A 189 -2.88 30.64 -11.10
CA LYS A 189 -1.64 31.10 -11.74
C LYS A 189 -0.85 29.99 -12.45
N TRP A 190 -1.20 28.72 -12.25
CA TRP A 190 -0.51 27.62 -12.93
C TRP A 190 -1.06 27.46 -14.35
N ALA A 191 -0.17 27.34 -15.32
CA ALA A 191 -0.56 26.76 -16.61
C ALA A 191 -0.79 25.26 -16.41
N VAL A 192 -1.90 24.72 -16.90
CA VAL A 192 -2.27 23.31 -16.70
C VAL A 192 -2.89 22.77 -17.98
N SER A 193 -2.38 21.63 -18.44
CA SER A 193 -2.93 20.88 -19.57
C SER A 193 -3.31 19.47 -19.10
N GLU A 194 -4.59 19.13 -19.17
CA GLU A 194 -5.12 17.81 -18.80
C GLU A 194 -5.76 17.10 -19.99
N VAL A 195 -5.40 15.84 -20.19
CA VAL A 195 -5.89 15.00 -21.28
C VAL A 195 -6.44 13.70 -20.73
N LEU A 196 -7.65 13.33 -21.17
CA LEU A 196 -8.24 12.04 -20.88
C LEU A 196 -7.56 10.94 -21.71
N LEU A 197 -7.15 9.88 -21.03
CA LEU A 197 -6.66 8.64 -21.61
C LEU A 197 -7.74 7.56 -21.42
N ILE A 198 -8.25 7.04 -22.53
CA ILE A 198 -9.27 5.99 -22.58
C ILE A 198 -8.56 4.69 -22.95
N PRO A 199 -8.62 3.64 -22.11
CA PRO A 199 -8.04 2.35 -22.46
C PRO A 199 -8.61 1.81 -23.79
N ALA A 200 -7.72 1.50 -24.73
CA ALA A 200 -8.05 0.97 -26.05
C ALA A 200 -7.72 -0.52 -26.19
N GLY A 201 -6.90 -1.04 -25.28
CA GLY A 201 -6.52 -2.46 -25.25
C GLY A 201 -5.26 -2.69 -24.43
N GLN A 202 -4.88 -3.95 -24.31
CA GLN A 202 -3.65 -4.36 -23.63
C GLN A 202 -2.97 -5.47 -24.43
N SER A 203 -1.64 -5.44 -24.48
CA SER A 203 -0.80 -6.53 -24.98
C SER A 203 0.36 -6.72 -24.00
N ALA A 204 0.39 -7.88 -23.34
CA ALA A 204 1.37 -8.17 -22.29
C ALA A 204 1.40 -7.08 -21.20
N ASP A 205 2.56 -6.46 -20.98
CA ASP A 205 2.80 -5.38 -20.02
C ASP A 205 2.45 -3.98 -20.57
N THR A 206 1.95 -3.90 -21.80
CA THR A 206 1.65 -2.64 -22.48
C THR A 206 0.15 -2.40 -22.56
N THR A 207 -0.30 -1.28 -22.01
CA THR A 207 -1.68 -0.79 -22.18
C THR A 207 -1.71 0.31 -23.23
N PHE A 208 -2.61 0.16 -24.20
CA PHE A 208 -2.86 1.15 -25.23
C PHE A 208 -3.99 2.07 -24.81
N PHE A 209 -3.86 3.35 -25.14
CA PHE A 209 -4.87 4.36 -24.86
C PHE A 209 -5.19 5.14 -26.13
N THR A 210 -6.45 5.54 -26.29
CA THR A 210 -6.81 6.67 -27.13
C THR A 210 -6.91 7.91 -26.26
N ILE A 211 -6.58 9.07 -26.83
CA ILE A 211 -6.82 10.35 -26.17
C ILE A 211 -8.28 10.76 -26.35
N GLY A 212 -8.86 11.43 -25.36
CA GLY A 212 -10.16 12.07 -25.48
C GLY A 212 -10.12 13.27 -26.45
N ASP A 213 -11.30 13.73 -26.86
CA ASP A 213 -11.46 14.71 -27.94
C ASP A 213 -10.95 16.12 -27.62
N SER A 214 -10.61 16.42 -26.36
CA SER A 214 -10.20 17.75 -25.92
C SER A 214 -9.09 17.71 -24.88
N ILE A 215 -8.14 18.63 -25.02
CA ILE A 215 -7.21 19.01 -23.96
C ILE A 215 -7.86 20.12 -23.13
N LYS A 216 -7.93 19.92 -21.81
CA LYS A 216 -8.45 20.92 -20.87
C LYS A 216 -7.31 21.77 -20.35
N GLN A 217 -7.49 23.08 -20.41
CA GLN A 217 -6.51 24.07 -19.94
C GLN A 217 -6.77 24.47 -18.47
N ALA A 218 -7.07 23.48 -17.62
CA ALA A 218 -7.40 23.66 -16.21
C ALA A 218 -7.23 22.35 -15.44
N GLY A 219 -7.02 22.44 -14.12
CA GLY A 219 -7.15 21.30 -13.21
C GLY A 219 -8.60 20.99 -12.85
N HIS A 220 -8.80 20.10 -11.88
CA HIS A 220 -10.12 19.66 -11.43
C HIS A 220 -10.96 18.98 -12.53
N THR A 221 -10.31 18.22 -13.41
CA THR A 221 -10.99 17.43 -14.43
C THR A 221 -11.57 16.17 -13.81
N GLN A 222 -12.80 15.83 -14.20
CA GLN A 222 -13.45 14.58 -13.81
C GLN A 222 -12.65 13.38 -14.31
N ILE A 223 -12.31 12.46 -13.39
CA ILE A 223 -11.62 11.21 -13.67
C ILE A 223 -12.68 10.13 -13.91
N PRO A 224 -12.72 9.48 -15.09
CA PRO A 224 -13.64 8.37 -15.32
C PRO A 224 -13.25 7.15 -14.49
N ASN A 225 -14.22 6.31 -14.13
CA ASN A 225 -14.01 5.12 -13.29
C ASN A 225 -12.94 4.17 -13.85
N ASP A 226 -12.92 3.98 -15.17
CA ASP A 226 -11.95 3.12 -15.87
C ASP A 226 -10.96 3.92 -16.72
N GLY A 227 -10.90 5.23 -16.52
CA GLY A 227 -10.05 6.15 -17.29
C GLY A 227 -8.86 6.65 -16.49
N PHE A 228 -7.98 7.35 -17.20
CA PHE A 228 -6.84 8.04 -16.60
C PHE A 228 -6.82 9.48 -17.11
N ILE A 229 -6.35 10.42 -16.30
CA ILE A 229 -6.00 11.77 -16.76
C ILE A 229 -4.48 11.89 -16.71
N ILE A 230 -3.85 12.30 -17.81
CA ILE A 230 -2.49 12.83 -17.75
C ILE A 230 -2.57 14.34 -17.59
N SER A 231 -1.87 14.88 -16.61
CA SER A 231 -1.88 16.29 -16.21
C SER A 231 -0.46 16.82 -16.24
N ALA A 232 -0.26 17.93 -16.93
CA ALA A 232 1.00 18.62 -17.07
C ALA A 232 0.88 20.05 -16.53
N ASN A 233 1.81 20.46 -15.67
CA ASN A 233 1.78 21.76 -14.99
C ASN A 233 2.98 22.64 -15.34
N ASN A 234 2.72 23.95 -15.48
CA ASN A 234 3.66 25.03 -15.78
C ASN A 234 4.58 24.73 -16.96
N LYS A 235 5.87 24.44 -16.73
CA LYS A 235 6.83 24.23 -17.83
C LYS A 235 6.47 23.06 -18.76
N TYR A 236 5.55 22.19 -18.33
CA TYR A 236 5.09 21.02 -19.08
C TYR A 236 3.71 21.21 -19.72
N ALA A 237 2.99 22.29 -19.36
CA ALA A 237 1.62 22.53 -19.80
C ALA A 237 1.54 23.12 -21.21
#